data_AF-A0A3M2HEN7-F1
#
_entry.id   AF-A0A3M2HEN7-F1
#
_cell.length_a   1.000
_cell.length_b   1.000
_cell.length_c   1.000
_cell.angle_alpha   90.00
_cell.angle_beta   90.00
_cell.angle_gamma   90.00
#
_symmetry.space_group_name_H-M   'P 1'
#
loop_
_entity.id
_entity.type
_entity.pdbx_description
1 polymer ?
#
loop_
_entity_poly.entity_id
_entity_poly.type
_entity_poly.pdbx_seq_one_letter_code
_entity_poly.pdbx_strand_id
1 'polypeptide(L)'
;MKRALLPLLLAAPLHAEVREQLDYRHYDAHLETHASLRQALNSASPIRLDSQTYHGFTRWQVEWRFWWREARDGRCRIERSSTQLQASITLPRLHGGDAQQQQRFARYLAALEEHELGHYRIGQAAAQAIDTALLALPEQADCKTLEQQANARAHATLQRHIEREHRYDRDTGHGETQGAWLDD
;
A
#
# COMPACT_ATOMS: atom_id res chain seq x y z
N MET A 1 -13.67 -23.24 56.22
CA MET A 1 -14.00 -22.15 55.27
C MET A 1 -13.29 -22.45 53.95
N LYS A 2 -14.00 -22.93 52.92
CA LYS A 2 -13.40 -23.25 51.61
C LYS A 2 -13.24 -21.96 50.81
N ARG A 3 -12.00 -21.52 50.58
CA ARG A 3 -11.67 -20.40 49.68
C ARG A 3 -11.85 -20.89 48.25
N ALA A 4 -12.86 -20.37 47.55
CA ALA A 4 -13.00 -20.55 46.11
C ALA A 4 -11.97 -19.65 45.41
N LEU A 5 -11.05 -20.25 44.63
CA LEU A 5 -10.23 -19.50 43.68
C LEU A 5 -11.07 -19.26 42.41
N LEU A 6 -11.29 -17.98 42.08
CA LEU A 6 -11.83 -17.57 40.79
C LEU A 6 -10.70 -17.61 39.74
N PRO A 7 -10.87 -18.30 38.60
CA PRO A 7 -9.89 -18.26 37.53
C PRO A 7 -10.00 -16.94 36.77
N LEU A 8 -8.89 -16.19 36.70
CA LEU A 8 -8.77 -14.99 35.88
C LEU A 8 -8.61 -15.43 34.41
N LEU A 9 -9.67 -15.33 33.62
CA LEU A 9 -9.61 -15.51 32.17
C LEU A 9 -8.87 -14.31 31.55
N LEU A 10 -7.58 -14.48 31.23
CA LEU A 10 -6.88 -13.55 30.34
C LEU A 10 -7.53 -13.63 28.96
N ALA A 11 -8.29 -12.61 28.58
CA ALA A 11 -8.71 -12.42 27.20
C ALA A 11 -7.46 -12.15 26.36
N ALA A 12 -7.08 -13.10 25.50
CA ALA A 12 -6.08 -12.85 24.48
C ALA A 12 -6.61 -11.72 23.58
N PRO A 13 -5.83 -10.65 23.34
CA PRO A 13 -6.27 -9.62 22.42
C PRO A 13 -6.49 -10.24 21.04
N LEU A 14 -7.59 -9.89 20.38
CA LEU A 14 -7.73 -10.11 18.94
C LEU A 14 -6.59 -9.34 18.29
N HIS A 15 -5.50 -10.04 17.98
CA HIS A 15 -4.40 -9.44 17.26
C HIS A 15 -4.84 -9.24 15.82
N ALA A 16 -4.91 -7.97 15.44
CA ALA A 16 -4.85 -7.56 14.04
C ALA A 16 -3.62 -8.22 13.39
N GLU A 17 -3.83 -9.00 12.34
CA GLU A 17 -2.75 -9.67 11.60
C GLU A 17 -2.71 -9.10 10.18
N VAL A 18 -1.91 -8.05 10.01
CA VAL A 18 -1.56 -7.52 8.69
C VAL A 18 -0.28 -8.21 8.22
N ARG A 19 -0.34 -8.84 7.05
CA ARG A 19 0.81 -9.44 6.38
C ARG A 19 1.21 -8.57 5.20
N GLU A 20 2.48 -8.25 5.07
CA GLU A 20 2.98 -7.36 4.04
C GLU A 20 4.03 -8.04 3.18
N GLN A 21 3.95 -7.83 1.87
CA GLN A 21 4.96 -8.23 0.90
C GLN A 21 5.23 -7.06 -0.05
N LEU A 22 6.50 -6.70 -0.19
CA LEU A 22 6.97 -5.66 -1.10
C LEU A 22 8.06 -6.22 -2.02
N ASP A 23 7.83 -6.15 -3.33
CA ASP A 23 8.77 -6.58 -4.36
C ASP A 23 9.33 -5.37 -5.13
N TYR A 24 10.62 -5.41 -5.47
CA TYR A 24 11.25 -4.40 -6.33
C TYR A 24 11.49 -4.95 -7.74
N ARG A 25 11.16 -4.16 -8.74
CA ARG A 25 11.38 -4.43 -10.17
C ARG A 25 12.17 -3.28 -10.78
N HIS A 26 12.97 -3.61 -11.76
CA HIS A 26 13.80 -2.63 -12.45
C HIS A 26 13.67 -2.77 -13.96
N TYR A 27 13.71 -1.64 -14.67
CA TYR A 27 13.92 -1.60 -16.11
C TYR A 27 15.22 -0.86 -16.41
N ASP A 28 15.94 -1.32 -17.43
CA ASP A 28 17.24 -0.74 -17.78
C ASP A 28 17.05 0.44 -18.75
N ALA A 29 17.71 1.56 -18.44
CA ALA A 29 17.78 2.74 -19.29
C ALA A 29 19.24 2.99 -19.68
N HIS A 30 19.51 3.02 -20.98
CA HIS A 30 20.85 3.24 -21.51
C HIS A 30 21.00 4.71 -21.91
N LEU A 31 21.98 5.40 -21.32
CA LEU A 31 22.27 6.79 -21.65
C LEU A 31 23.25 6.84 -22.83
N GLU A 32 22.70 7.11 -24.01
CA GLU A 32 23.46 7.28 -25.25
C GLU A 32 24.24 8.61 -25.26
N THR A 33 25.26 8.67 -26.12
CA THR A 33 26.04 9.90 -26.30
C THR A 33 25.13 11.03 -26.79
N HIS A 34 25.17 12.18 -26.10
CA HIS A 34 24.32 13.37 -26.33
C HIS A 34 22.83 13.25 -25.93
N ALA A 35 22.35 12.11 -25.44
CA ALA A 35 21.00 12.01 -24.90
C ALA A 35 20.91 12.64 -23.49
N SER A 36 19.77 13.25 -23.17
CA SER A 36 19.48 13.70 -21.82
C SER A 36 18.98 12.53 -20.94
N LEU A 37 19.12 12.63 -19.61
CA LEU A 37 18.60 11.63 -18.68
C LEU A 37 17.09 11.47 -18.86
N ARG A 38 16.36 12.58 -18.99
CA ARG A 38 14.92 12.58 -19.25
C ARG A 38 14.57 11.81 -20.53
N GLN A 39 15.32 12.01 -21.61
CA GLN A 39 15.08 11.30 -22.87
C GLN A 39 15.32 9.79 -22.76
N ALA A 40 16.42 9.39 -22.12
CA ALA A 40 16.75 7.99 -21.91
C ALA A 40 15.69 7.28 -21.05
N LEU A 41 15.27 7.91 -19.95
CA LEU A 41 14.25 7.36 -19.05
C LEU A 41 12.86 7.30 -19.69
N ASN A 42 12.44 8.34 -20.40
CA ASN A 42 11.17 8.37 -21.11
C ASN A 42 11.08 7.26 -22.17
N SER A 43 12.18 7.04 -22.90
CA SER A 43 12.25 6.03 -23.96
C SER A 43 12.25 4.61 -23.41
N ALA A 44 12.97 4.39 -22.30
CA ALA A 44 13.13 3.06 -21.69
C ALA A 44 11.96 2.65 -20.78
N SER A 45 11.25 3.61 -20.18
CA SER A 45 10.19 3.30 -19.22
C SER A 45 9.12 2.41 -19.84
N PRO A 46 8.66 1.34 -19.16
CA PRO A 46 7.48 0.57 -19.55
C PRO A 46 6.17 1.15 -18.98
N ILE A 47 6.24 2.22 -18.17
CA ILE A 47 5.09 2.75 -17.42
C ILE A 47 4.40 3.80 -18.29
N ARG A 48 3.18 3.48 -18.75
CA ARG A 48 2.30 4.40 -19.49
C ARG A 48 0.93 4.42 -18.82
N LEU A 49 0.50 5.59 -18.34
CA LEU A 49 -0.79 5.80 -17.69
C LEU A 49 -1.41 7.09 -18.24
N ASP A 50 -2.66 7.04 -18.70
CA ASP A 50 -3.40 8.19 -19.23
C ASP A 50 -2.61 9.03 -20.26
N SER A 51 -1.92 8.35 -21.18
CA SER A 51 -1.03 8.95 -22.20
C SER A 51 0.22 9.65 -21.67
N GLN A 52 0.53 9.52 -20.37
CA GLN A 52 1.75 10.02 -19.75
C GLN A 52 2.75 8.89 -19.48
N THR A 53 4.03 9.24 -19.51
CA THR A 53 5.15 8.35 -19.15
C THR A 53 5.63 8.72 -17.76
N TYR A 54 5.77 7.71 -16.90
CA TYR A 54 6.36 7.85 -15.56
C TYR A 54 7.65 7.05 -15.48
N HIS A 55 8.54 7.40 -14.56
CA HIS A 55 9.80 6.68 -14.37
C HIS A 55 9.75 5.73 -13.18
N GLY A 56 8.88 5.99 -12.20
CA GLY A 56 8.60 5.12 -11.07
C GLY A 56 7.13 4.68 -11.11
N PHE A 57 6.84 3.51 -10.54
CA PHE A 57 5.46 3.11 -10.31
C PHE A 57 5.33 2.09 -9.18
N THR A 58 4.41 2.38 -8.28
CA THR A 58 3.99 1.49 -7.20
C THR A 58 2.61 0.94 -7.50
N ARG A 59 2.52 -0.39 -7.54
CA ARG A 59 1.25 -1.10 -7.47
C ARG A 59 1.10 -1.68 -6.09
N TRP A 60 -0.06 -1.51 -5.47
CA TRP A 60 -0.40 -2.21 -4.24
C TRP A 60 -1.82 -2.77 -4.32
N GLN A 61 -2.05 -3.85 -3.59
CA GLN A 61 -3.36 -4.47 -3.43
C GLN A 61 -3.54 -4.94 -1.99
N VAL A 62 -4.76 -4.77 -1.47
CA VAL A 62 -5.13 -5.24 -0.13
C VAL A 62 -6.24 -6.26 -0.25
N GLU A 63 -6.00 -7.43 0.31
CA GLU A 63 -6.98 -8.51 0.45
C GLU A 63 -7.28 -8.73 1.93
N TRP A 64 -8.53 -9.07 2.25
CA TRP A 64 -8.92 -9.38 3.63
C TRP A 64 -9.74 -10.66 3.71
N ARG A 65 -9.64 -11.31 4.87
CA ARG A 65 -10.49 -12.41 5.30
C ARG A 65 -10.92 -12.15 6.74
N PHE A 66 -12.11 -12.60 7.09
CA PHE A 66 -12.60 -12.53 8.46
C PHE A 66 -13.39 -13.79 8.80
N TRP A 67 -13.42 -14.11 10.09
CA TRP A 67 -14.15 -15.24 10.65
C TRP A 67 -15.06 -14.72 11.74
N TRP A 68 -16.24 -15.32 11.86
CA TRP A 68 -17.27 -14.90 12.81
C TRP A 68 -17.84 -16.08 13.58
N ARG A 69 -18.43 -15.76 14.73
CA ARG A 69 -19.21 -16.69 15.55
C ARG A 69 -20.65 -16.21 15.65
N GLU A 70 -21.55 -17.16 15.54
CA GLU A 70 -22.97 -17.01 15.85
C GLU A 70 -23.24 -17.38 17.31
N ALA A 71 -23.97 -16.52 18.02
CA ALA A 71 -24.49 -16.75 19.36
C ALA A 71 -25.77 -17.59 19.31
N ARG A 72 -26.20 -18.13 20.46
CA ARG A 72 -27.40 -18.99 20.53
C ARG A 72 -28.69 -18.31 20.11
N ASP A 73 -28.73 -16.98 20.16
CA ASP A 73 -29.87 -16.15 19.76
C ASP A 73 -29.74 -15.60 18.32
N GLY A 74 -28.82 -16.17 17.52
CA GLY A 74 -28.66 -15.87 16.09
C GLY A 74 -27.76 -14.68 15.78
N ARG A 75 -27.36 -13.91 16.79
CA ARG A 75 -26.48 -12.75 16.59
C ARG A 75 -25.07 -13.17 16.21
N CYS A 76 -24.43 -12.45 15.30
CA CYS A 76 -23.09 -12.78 14.81
C CYS A 76 -22.09 -11.64 15.03
N ARG A 77 -20.86 -11.98 15.41
CA ARG A 77 -19.75 -11.03 15.54
C ARG A 77 -18.46 -11.57 14.95
N ILE A 78 -17.61 -10.66 14.45
CA ILE A 78 -16.26 -10.99 13.99
C ILE A 78 -15.41 -11.42 15.19
N GLU A 79 -14.71 -12.54 15.04
CA GLU A 79 -13.77 -13.07 16.04
C GLU A 79 -12.31 -12.94 15.62
N ARG A 80 -12.08 -12.82 14.32
CA ARG A 80 -10.74 -12.71 13.76
C ARG A 80 -10.82 -12.05 12.40
N SER A 81 -9.82 -11.23 12.09
CA SER A 81 -9.52 -10.78 10.74
C SER A 81 -8.09 -11.17 10.37
N SER A 82 -7.83 -11.21 9.07
CA SER A 82 -6.49 -11.24 8.50
C SER A 82 -6.52 -10.39 7.25
N THR A 83 -5.54 -9.49 7.14
CA THR A 83 -5.43 -8.58 6.01
C THR A 83 -4.03 -8.75 5.39
N GLN A 84 -3.95 -8.77 4.08
CA GLN A 84 -2.71 -8.92 3.34
C GLN A 84 -2.50 -7.76 2.38
N LEU A 85 -1.36 -7.10 2.49
CA LEU A 85 -0.85 -6.14 1.52
C LEU A 85 0.18 -6.82 0.62
N GLN A 86 0.00 -6.71 -0.67
CA GLN A 86 1.00 -7.08 -1.68
C GLN A 86 1.30 -5.86 -2.52
N ALA A 87 2.57 -5.52 -2.65
CA ALA A 87 3.01 -4.35 -3.38
C ALA A 87 4.23 -4.62 -4.25
N SER A 88 4.37 -3.85 -5.33
CA SER A 88 5.54 -3.87 -6.18
C SER A 88 5.93 -2.46 -6.61
N ILE A 89 7.20 -2.11 -6.44
CA ILE A 89 7.80 -0.86 -6.90
C ILE A 89 8.63 -1.14 -8.15
N THR A 90 8.41 -0.37 -9.21
CA THR A 90 9.19 -0.42 -10.45
C THR A 90 10.03 0.84 -10.60
N LEU A 91 11.35 0.70 -10.73
CA LEU A 91 12.30 1.82 -10.82
C LEU A 91 13.27 1.67 -12.00
N PRO A 92 13.86 2.77 -12.51
CA PRO A 92 14.87 2.69 -13.56
C PRO A 92 16.22 2.24 -13.00
N ARG A 93 17.02 1.58 -13.84
CA ARG A 93 18.45 1.39 -13.65
C ARG A 93 19.21 2.03 -14.81
N LEU A 94 20.07 3.00 -14.52
CA LEU A 94 20.82 3.71 -15.54
C LEU A 94 22.12 2.97 -15.89
N HIS A 95 22.40 2.84 -17.19
CA HIS A 95 23.66 2.36 -17.76
C HIS A 95 24.30 3.44 -18.64
N GLY A 96 25.64 3.52 -18.64
CA GLY A 96 26.38 4.54 -19.39
C GLY A 96 26.42 5.90 -18.68
N GLY A 97 26.73 6.97 -19.40
CA GLY A 97 26.86 8.32 -18.83
C GLY A 97 28.16 8.59 -18.07
N ASP A 98 28.50 9.87 -17.96
CA ASP A 98 29.64 10.33 -17.17
C ASP A 98 29.33 10.41 -15.66
N ALA A 99 30.35 10.73 -14.86
CA ALA A 99 30.22 10.82 -13.41
C ALA A 99 29.18 11.87 -12.95
N GLN A 100 29.04 12.97 -13.67
CA GLN A 100 28.08 14.03 -13.32
C GLN A 100 26.65 13.58 -13.60
N GLN A 101 26.43 12.92 -14.75
CA GLN A 101 25.13 12.34 -15.12
C GLN A 101 24.72 11.23 -14.16
N GLN A 102 25.63 10.34 -13.79
CA GLN A 102 25.40 9.28 -12.80
C GLN A 102 25.03 9.85 -11.43
N GLN A 103 25.73 10.90 -10.97
CA GLN A 103 25.42 11.53 -9.70
C GLN A 103 24.05 12.23 -9.73
N ARG A 104 23.69 12.86 -10.86
CA ARG A 104 22.37 13.48 -11.05
C ARG A 104 21.26 12.43 -11.05
N PHE A 105 21.45 11.32 -11.76
CA PHE A 105 20.53 10.19 -11.73
C PHE A 105 20.37 9.60 -10.33
N ALA A 106 21.46 9.43 -9.56
CA ALA A 106 21.37 8.89 -8.21
C ALA A 106 20.51 9.77 -7.27
N ARG A 107 20.64 11.11 -7.35
CA ARG A 107 19.79 12.04 -6.58
C ARG A 107 18.32 11.94 -7.01
N TYR A 108 18.09 11.91 -8.31
CA TYR A 108 16.76 11.75 -8.88
C TYR A 108 16.10 10.43 -8.45
N LEU A 109 16.83 9.31 -8.56
CA LEU A 109 16.36 7.97 -8.22
C LEU A 109 16.00 7.87 -6.74
N ALA A 110 16.80 8.43 -5.85
CA ALA A 110 16.50 8.42 -4.41
C ALA A 110 15.19 9.18 -4.09
N ALA A 111 14.97 10.32 -4.74
CA ALA A 111 13.72 11.07 -4.57
C ALA A 111 12.51 10.34 -5.19
N LEU A 112 12.70 9.72 -6.35
CA LEU A 112 11.68 8.91 -7.01
C LEU A 112 11.31 7.69 -6.15
N GLU A 113 12.29 6.97 -5.62
CA GLU A 113 12.06 5.82 -4.73
C GLU A 113 11.31 6.23 -3.46
N GLU A 114 11.63 7.37 -2.86
CA GLU A 114 10.89 7.89 -1.71
C GLU A 114 9.44 8.25 -2.07
N HIS A 115 9.21 8.79 -3.28
CA HIS A 115 7.86 9.02 -3.78
C HIS A 115 7.06 7.71 -3.87
N GLU A 116 7.65 6.68 -4.50
CA GLU A 116 7.05 5.35 -4.63
C GLU A 116 6.81 4.65 -3.28
N LEU A 117 7.75 4.79 -2.33
CA LEU A 117 7.55 4.33 -0.96
C LEU A 117 6.39 5.05 -0.25
N GLY A 118 6.09 6.30 -0.62
CA GLY A 118 4.90 7.00 -0.16
C GLY A 118 3.61 6.30 -0.55
N HIS A 119 3.50 5.84 -1.79
CA HIS A 119 2.38 5.01 -2.27
C HIS A 119 2.28 3.69 -1.51
N TYR A 120 3.41 3.02 -1.29
CA TYR A 120 3.46 1.80 -0.47
C TYR A 120 2.92 2.04 0.96
N ARG A 121 3.34 3.13 1.61
CA ARG A 121 2.86 3.51 2.96
C ARG A 121 1.36 3.82 2.98
N ILE A 122 0.77 4.30 1.88
CA ILE A 122 -0.69 4.43 1.75
C ILE A 122 -1.36 3.05 1.74
N GLY A 123 -0.80 2.09 1.00
CA GLY A 123 -1.25 0.69 1.01
C GLY A 123 -1.15 0.04 2.40
N GLN A 124 -0.06 0.27 3.14
CA GLN A 124 0.11 -0.17 4.53
C GLN A 124 -0.99 0.41 5.44
N ALA A 125 -1.24 1.72 5.32
CA ALA A 125 -2.30 2.38 6.07
C ALA A 125 -3.69 1.83 5.72
N ALA A 126 -3.94 1.52 4.44
CA ALA A 126 -5.19 0.91 4.00
C ALA A 126 -5.41 -0.47 4.62
N ALA A 127 -4.38 -1.33 4.59
CA ALA A 127 -4.43 -2.67 5.18
C ALA A 127 -4.70 -2.61 6.69
N GLN A 128 -3.96 -1.79 7.42
CA GLN A 128 -4.17 -1.61 8.86
C GLN A 128 -5.56 -1.06 9.19
N ALA A 129 -6.05 -0.10 8.40
CA ALA A 129 -7.36 0.52 8.61
C ALA A 129 -8.51 -0.47 8.32
N ILE A 130 -8.38 -1.31 7.29
CA ILE A 130 -9.37 -2.36 7.00
C ILE A 130 -9.42 -3.36 8.15
N ASP A 131 -8.27 -3.86 8.59
CA ASP A 131 -8.21 -4.84 9.66
C ASP A 131 -8.84 -4.31 10.95
N THR A 132 -8.45 -3.09 11.34
CA THR A 132 -9.02 -2.38 12.50
C THR A 132 -10.54 -2.18 12.36
N ALA A 133 -11.01 -1.81 11.17
CA ALA A 133 -12.42 -1.56 10.93
C ALA A 133 -13.28 -2.83 10.96
N LEU A 134 -12.72 -3.97 10.57
CA LEU A 134 -13.37 -5.28 10.67
C LEU A 134 -13.49 -5.71 12.14
N LEU A 135 -12.41 -5.59 12.92
CA LEU A 135 -12.42 -5.96 14.34
C LEU A 135 -13.31 -5.06 15.20
N ALA A 136 -13.53 -3.81 14.78
CA ALA A 136 -14.41 -2.87 15.45
C ALA A 136 -15.89 -2.99 15.06
N LEU A 137 -16.25 -3.88 14.12
CA LEU A 137 -17.63 -4.03 13.67
C LEU A 137 -18.49 -4.61 14.81
N PRO A 138 -19.57 -3.93 15.21
CA PRO A 138 -20.43 -4.42 16.28
C PRO A 138 -21.15 -5.70 15.86
N GLU A 139 -21.55 -6.48 16.87
CA GLU A 139 -22.41 -7.65 16.70
C GLU A 139 -23.68 -7.29 15.90
N GLN A 140 -24.03 -8.13 14.93
CA GLN A 140 -25.21 -7.95 14.07
C GLN A 140 -26.30 -8.96 14.42
N ALA A 141 -27.52 -8.68 13.96
CA ALA A 141 -28.69 -9.51 14.20
C ALA A 141 -28.56 -10.92 13.61
N ASP A 142 -27.81 -11.05 12.51
CA ASP A 142 -27.55 -12.31 11.81
C ASP A 142 -26.21 -12.26 11.06
N CYS A 143 -25.70 -13.43 10.67
CA CYS A 143 -24.39 -13.58 10.03
C CYS A 143 -24.35 -13.00 8.62
N LYS A 144 -25.45 -13.06 7.86
CA LYS A 144 -25.50 -12.50 6.50
C LYS A 144 -25.36 -10.98 6.55
N THR A 145 -26.05 -10.34 7.48
CA THR A 145 -25.94 -8.90 7.74
C THR A 145 -24.52 -8.53 8.18
N LEU A 146 -23.89 -9.33 9.04
CA LEU A 146 -22.49 -9.14 9.44
C LEU A 146 -21.54 -9.17 8.25
N GLU A 147 -21.62 -10.20 7.40
CA GLU A 147 -20.77 -10.36 6.22
C GLU A 147 -20.90 -9.20 5.24
N GLN A 148 -22.13 -8.76 4.98
CA GLN A 148 -22.40 -7.62 4.09
C GLN A 148 -21.81 -6.33 4.64
N GLN A 149 -22.04 -6.04 5.92
CA GLN A 149 -21.51 -4.83 6.55
C GLN A 149 -19.98 -4.84 6.66
N ALA A 150 -19.38 -5.99 6.98
CA ALA A 150 -17.93 -6.17 7.05
C ALA A 150 -17.26 -5.84 5.71
N ASN A 151 -17.76 -6.43 4.62
CA ASN A 151 -17.22 -6.16 3.28
C ASN A 151 -17.49 -4.72 2.84
N ALA A 152 -18.69 -4.19 3.06
CA ALA A 152 -18.99 -2.79 2.74
C ALA A 152 -18.05 -1.82 3.48
N ARG A 153 -17.76 -2.09 4.76
CA ARG A 153 -16.84 -1.29 5.58
C ARG A 153 -15.40 -1.38 5.07
N ALA A 154 -14.93 -2.57 4.72
CA ALA A 154 -13.59 -2.78 4.16
C ALA A 154 -13.44 -2.07 2.81
N HIS A 155 -14.39 -2.26 1.88
CA HIS A 155 -14.38 -1.58 0.58
C HIS A 155 -14.42 -0.06 0.71
N ALA A 156 -15.29 0.49 1.56
CA ALA A 156 -15.34 1.93 1.79
C ALA A 156 -14.01 2.46 2.37
N THR A 157 -13.33 1.67 3.19
CA THR A 157 -12.02 2.02 3.73
C THR A 157 -10.92 1.99 2.68
N LEU A 158 -10.94 0.98 1.81
CA LEU A 158 -10.04 0.89 0.67
C LEU A 158 -10.19 2.10 -0.27
N GLN A 159 -11.42 2.46 -0.63
CA GLN A 159 -11.68 3.59 -1.54
C GLN A 159 -11.16 4.93 -1.00
N ARG A 160 -11.29 5.19 0.30
CA ARG A 160 -10.71 6.41 0.92
C ARG A 160 -9.19 6.48 0.79
N HIS A 161 -8.50 5.34 0.75
CA HIS A 161 -7.05 5.27 0.58
C HIS A 161 -6.63 5.39 -0.88
N ILE A 162 -7.42 4.86 -1.82
CA ILE A 162 -7.25 5.12 -3.27
C ILE A 162 -7.39 6.63 -3.55
N GLU A 163 -8.38 7.30 -2.96
CA GLU A 163 -8.49 8.76 -3.07
C GLU A 163 -7.30 9.51 -2.43
N ARG A 164 -6.71 8.92 -1.38
CA ARG A 164 -5.51 9.47 -0.71
C ARG A 164 -4.28 9.33 -1.61
N GLU A 165 -4.14 8.23 -2.34
CA GLU A 165 -3.11 8.02 -3.35
C GLU A 165 -3.19 9.10 -4.43
N HIS A 166 -4.37 9.31 -5.01
CA HIS A 166 -4.56 10.38 -6.00
C HIS A 166 -4.29 11.78 -5.44
N ARG A 167 -4.60 12.04 -4.16
CA ARG A 167 -4.21 13.30 -3.49
C ARG A 167 -2.69 13.40 -3.36
N TYR A 168 -2.04 12.33 -2.92
CA TYR A 168 -0.60 12.30 -2.74
C TYR A 168 0.16 12.60 -4.04
N ASP A 169 -0.27 12.02 -5.16
CA ASP A 169 0.28 12.38 -6.48
C ASP A 169 0.09 13.86 -6.83
N ARG A 170 -1.12 14.40 -6.65
CA ARG A 170 -1.40 15.81 -6.94
C ARG A 170 -0.60 16.76 -6.06
N ASP A 171 -0.56 16.48 -4.76
CA ASP A 171 0.08 17.32 -3.76
C ASP A 171 1.61 17.31 -3.92
N THR A 172 2.16 16.17 -4.37
CA THR A 172 3.60 16.04 -4.60
C THR A 172 4.05 16.45 -6.00
N GLY A 173 3.11 16.67 -6.94
CA GLY A 173 3.42 16.84 -8.36
C GLY A 173 4.03 15.57 -8.95
N HIS A 174 3.49 14.40 -8.61
CA HIS A 174 4.06 13.08 -8.95
C HIS A 174 5.54 12.96 -8.52
N GLY A 175 5.84 13.44 -7.31
CA GLY A 175 7.19 13.42 -6.73
C GLY A 175 8.08 14.62 -7.05
N GLU A 176 7.67 15.55 -7.92
CA GLU A 176 8.46 16.74 -8.27
C GLU A 176 8.85 17.57 -7.03
N THR A 177 7.90 17.84 -6.14
CA THR A 177 8.13 18.58 -4.88
C THR A 177 9.01 17.81 -3.88
N GLN A 178 9.20 16.51 -4.10
CA GLN A 178 10.07 15.63 -3.30
C GLN A 178 11.47 15.50 -3.92
N GLY A 179 11.74 16.21 -5.03
CA GLY A 179 13.03 16.21 -5.72
C GLY A 179 13.12 15.20 -6.86
N ALA A 180 12.04 14.49 -7.20
CA ALA A 180 11.99 13.56 -8.33
C ALA A 180 11.79 14.32 -9.65
N TRP A 181 12.69 15.26 -9.94
CA TRP A 181 12.66 16.12 -11.13
C TRP A 181 14.00 16.12 -11.86
N LEU A 182 13.93 16.21 -13.19
CA LEU A 182 15.08 16.33 -14.09
C LEU A 182 14.99 17.64 -14.87
N ASP A 183 15.96 18.51 -14.72
CA ASP A 183 16.06 19.84 -15.36
C ASP A 183 16.65 19.85 -16.79
N ASP A 184 16.77 18.69 -17.45
CA ASP A 184 17.37 18.50 -18.79
C ASP A 184 16.40 17.99 -19.87
#